data_AF-A0A1P9WVT7-F1
#
_entry.id   AF-A0A1P9WVT7-F1
#
_cell.length_a   1.000
_cell.length_b   1.000
_cell.length_c   1.000
_cell.angle_alpha   90.00
_cell.angle_beta   90.00
_cell.angle_gamma   90.00
#
_symmetry.space_group_name_H-M   'P 1'
#
loop_
_entity.id
_entity.type
_entity.pdbx_description
1 polymer ?
#
loop_
_entity_poly.entity_id
_entity_poly.type
_entity_poly.pdbx_seq_one_letter_code
_entity_poly.pdbx_strand_id
1 'polypeptide(L)'
;MEATKENVQRSDAQSTERLTQDIPKRDELLLTPDEQRIKEAFQDHNWNEIKTADSWVIFKVMAEFVEGFDKLAKIGPCVSIFGSARTKPDNPYYKMTEEIAAKLVRHGYGVITGGGPGIMEAGNKGAYEQGGKSVGLNIKLPFEQHSNIYIDPDKSINFDFFFVRKVMFVKYAQGFIVMPGGMGTLDELFEALTLIQTRKIARFPIVLVGRTYWQGLIDWITEVMLGQEHNINPEDMKLISIVDTPTDAVKVIDEFYSRYLLKPNF
;
A
#
# COMPACT_ATOMS: atom_id res chain seq x y z
N MET A 1 80.07 -44.89 37.74
CA MET A 1 78.93 -45.59 38.35
C MET A 1 78.02 -44.51 38.91
N GLU A 2 77.05 -44.03 38.15
CA GLU A 2 75.96 -43.20 38.68
C GLU A 2 74.87 -43.03 37.61
N ALA A 3 73.63 -43.09 38.07
CA ALA A 3 72.43 -43.21 37.28
C ALA A 3 71.54 -41.95 37.43
N THR A 4 70.69 -41.74 36.43
CA THR A 4 69.37 -41.08 36.50
C THR A 4 69.32 -39.56 36.76
N LYS A 5 68.87 -38.80 35.76
CA LYS A 5 67.49 -38.23 35.73
C LYS A 5 67.29 -37.40 34.46
N GLU A 6 66.38 -37.90 33.63
CA GLU A 6 65.69 -37.18 32.57
C GLU A 6 64.78 -36.07 33.14
N ASN A 7 64.44 -35.15 32.23
CA ASN A 7 63.34 -34.20 32.29
C ASN A 7 63.45 -33.05 33.28
N VAL A 8 63.76 -31.86 32.75
CA VAL A 8 62.89 -30.67 32.71
C VAL A 8 63.76 -29.52 32.20
N GLN A 9 63.52 -29.06 30.96
CA GLN A 9 63.70 -27.67 30.47
C GLN A 9 63.74 -27.64 28.93
N ARG A 10 62.57 -27.77 28.30
CA ARG A 10 62.26 -27.20 26.98
C ARG A 10 60.76 -26.91 26.94
N SER A 11 60.29 -25.86 27.61
CA SER A 11 58.88 -25.44 27.56
C SER A 11 58.63 -23.98 27.16
N ASP A 12 59.65 -23.14 27.00
CA ASP A 12 59.40 -21.68 27.01
C ASP A 12 59.59 -20.98 25.65
N ALA A 13 59.48 -21.70 24.54
CA ALA A 13 59.58 -21.13 23.19
C ALA A 13 58.46 -21.56 22.22
N GLN A 14 57.34 -22.10 22.72
CA GLN A 14 56.19 -22.49 21.89
C GLN A 14 54.86 -21.84 22.30
N SER A 15 54.87 -20.92 23.27
CA SER A 15 53.66 -20.34 23.87
C SER A 15 53.33 -18.92 23.39
N THR A 16 54.13 -18.29 22.53
CA THR A 16 53.86 -16.93 22.01
C THR A 16 53.41 -16.86 20.55
N GLU A 17 53.31 -17.99 19.83
CA GLU A 17 52.80 -18.04 18.45
C GLU A 17 51.37 -18.61 18.31
N ARG A 18 50.67 -18.91 19.42
CA ARG A 18 49.31 -19.49 19.40
C ARG A 18 48.23 -18.62 20.03
N LEU A 19 48.31 -17.30 19.87
CA LEU A 19 47.28 -16.37 20.37
C LEU A 19 46.85 -15.29 19.37
N THR A 20 47.10 -15.49 18.07
CA THR A 20 46.64 -14.58 17.00
C THR A 20 45.90 -15.28 15.85
N GLN A 21 45.41 -16.49 16.08
CA GLN A 21 44.48 -17.17 15.18
C GLN A 21 43.15 -17.30 15.92
N ASP A 22 42.06 -16.91 15.25
CA ASP A 22 40.68 -16.80 15.73
C ASP A 22 40.25 -15.45 16.34
N ILE A 23 40.70 -14.33 15.75
CA ILE A 23 39.83 -13.15 15.67
C ILE A 23 39.02 -13.31 14.38
N PRO A 24 37.69 -13.49 14.42
CA PRO A 24 36.89 -13.57 13.21
C PRO A 24 37.08 -12.27 12.41
N LYS A 25 37.38 -12.40 11.11
CA LYS A 25 37.42 -11.26 10.19
C LYS A 25 36.09 -10.52 10.31
N ARG A 26 36.16 -9.22 10.52
CA ARG A 26 35.05 -8.34 10.90
C ARG A 26 34.01 -8.09 9.78
N ASP A 27 33.95 -8.95 8.76
CA ASP A 27 33.20 -8.75 7.51
C ASP A 27 32.19 -9.85 7.16
N GLU A 28 31.96 -10.85 8.02
CA GLU A 28 30.86 -11.82 7.86
C GLU A 28 29.81 -11.66 8.97
N LEU A 29 29.33 -10.43 9.15
CA LEU A 29 27.98 -10.26 9.69
C LEU A 29 27.01 -10.62 8.57
N LEU A 30 26.19 -11.65 8.79
CA LEU A 30 25.03 -11.96 7.93
C LEU A 30 24.21 -10.68 7.77
N LEU A 31 24.32 -10.04 6.61
CA LEU A 31 23.53 -8.87 6.26
C LEU A 31 22.06 -9.23 6.46
N THR A 32 21.33 -8.36 7.15
CA THR A 32 19.86 -8.45 7.21
C THR A 32 19.29 -8.40 5.78
N PRO A 33 18.08 -8.93 5.53
CA PRO A 33 17.47 -8.87 4.20
C PRO A 33 17.41 -7.45 3.62
N ASP A 34 17.26 -6.43 4.46
CA ASP A 34 17.26 -5.03 4.03
C ASP A 34 18.66 -4.52 3.69
N GLU A 35 19.68 -4.88 4.46
CA GLU A 35 21.08 -4.57 4.12
C GLU A 35 21.54 -5.28 2.83
N GLN A 36 21.03 -6.49 2.57
CA GLN A 36 21.27 -7.20 1.31
C GLN A 36 20.64 -6.45 0.13
N ARG A 37 19.38 -6.02 0.23
CA ARG A 37 18.72 -5.21 -0.82
C ARG A 37 19.44 -3.90 -1.08
N ILE A 38 19.89 -3.21 -0.03
CA ILE A 38 20.67 -1.98 -0.16
C ILE A 38 21.95 -2.29 -0.93
N LYS A 39 22.70 -3.32 -0.54
CA LYS A 39 23.94 -3.70 -1.20
C LYS A 39 23.72 -4.08 -2.67
N GLU A 40 22.69 -4.85 -2.99
CA GLU A 40 22.32 -5.21 -4.37
C GLU A 40 21.97 -3.99 -5.22
N ALA A 41 21.23 -3.02 -4.68
CA ALA A 41 20.85 -1.80 -5.39
C ALA A 41 22.04 -0.92 -5.79
N PHE A 42 23.20 -1.06 -5.11
CA PHE A 42 24.42 -0.30 -5.37
C PHE A 42 25.54 -1.12 -6.06
N GLN A 43 25.27 -2.35 -6.51
CA GLN A 43 26.25 -3.11 -7.29
C GLN A 43 26.29 -2.63 -8.75
N ASP A 44 27.50 -2.39 -9.27
CA ASP A 44 27.72 -2.04 -10.67
C ASP A 44 27.41 -3.27 -11.56
N HIS A 45 26.30 -3.19 -12.30
CA HIS A 45 25.94 -4.22 -13.28
C HIS A 45 26.55 -3.94 -14.67
N ASN A 46 26.79 -4.99 -15.44
CA ASN A 46 27.33 -4.88 -16.79
C ASN A 46 26.31 -4.22 -17.73
N TRP A 47 26.71 -3.20 -18.49
CA TRP A 47 25.84 -2.35 -19.31
C TRP A 47 24.88 -3.10 -20.25
N ASN A 48 25.29 -4.24 -20.81
CA ASN A 48 24.45 -5.06 -21.70
C ASN A 48 23.37 -5.87 -20.95
N GLU A 49 23.65 -6.29 -19.71
CA GLU A 49 22.71 -6.98 -18.85
C GLU A 49 21.65 -6.01 -18.32
N ILE A 50 22.08 -4.79 -17.92
CA ILE A 50 21.18 -3.69 -17.55
C ILE A 50 20.19 -3.40 -18.68
N LYS A 51 20.67 -3.19 -19.91
CA LYS A 51 19.81 -2.81 -21.04
C LYS A 51 18.77 -3.88 -21.41
N THR A 52 19.14 -5.16 -21.32
CA THR A 52 18.24 -6.28 -21.64
C THR A 52 17.21 -6.50 -20.53
N ALA A 53 17.64 -6.40 -19.27
CA ALA A 53 16.75 -6.46 -18.11
C ALA A 53 15.75 -5.29 -18.09
N ASP A 54 16.22 -4.07 -18.36
CA ASP A 54 15.38 -2.87 -18.42
C ASP A 54 14.32 -2.94 -19.52
N SER A 55 14.70 -3.47 -20.70
CA SER A 55 13.76 -3.66 -21.80
C SER A 55 12.65 -4.65 -21.42
N TRP A 56 12.99 -5.76 -20.77
CA TRP A 56 12.01 -6.73 -20.28
C TRP A 56 11.06 -6.13 -19.24
N VAL A 57 11.60 -5.32 -18.30
CA VAL A 57 10.80 -4.60 -17.32
C VAL A 57 9.78 -3.68 -18.00
N ILE A 58 10.19 -2.93 -19.03
CA ILE A 58 9.28 -2.07 -19.79
C ILE A 58 8.14 -2.89 -20.43
N PHE A 59 8.45 -4.03 -21.07
CA PHE A 59 7.42 -4.92 -21.63
C PHE A 59 6.46 -5.42 -20.56
N LYS A 60 6.97 -5.80 -19.39
CA LYS A 60 6.15 -6.27 -18.28
C LYS A 60 5.24 -5.16 -17.73
N VAL A 61 5.77 -3.95 -17.56
CA VAL A 61 4.98 -2.76 -17.17
C VAL A 61 3.86 -2.49 -18.16
N MET A 62 4.15 -2.53 -19.48
CA MET A 62 3.13 -2.35 -20.51
C MET A 62 2.07 -3.46 -20.45
N ALA A 63 2.47 -4.71 -20.22
CA ALA A 63 1.54 -5.83 -20.08
C ALA A 63 0.60 -5.65 -18.88
N GLU A 64 1.10 -5.23 -17.72
CA GLU A 64 0.26 -4.95 -16.54
C GLU A 64 -0.71 -3.79 -16.78
N PHE A 65 -0.31 -2.75 -17.50
CA PHE A 65 -1.21 -1.67 -17.90
C PHE A 65 -2.32 -2.18 -18.82
N VAL A 66 -1.99 -3.00 -19.82
CA VAL A 66 -2.96 -3.56 -20.76
C VAL A 66 -3.95 -4.46 -20.04
N GLU A 67 -3.47 -5.38 -19.19
CA GLU A 67 -4.34 -6.27 -18.41
C GLU A 67 -5.25 -5.48 -17.46
N GLY A 68 -4.68 -4.53 -16.71
CA GLY A 68 -5.43 -3.69 -15.79
C GLY A 68 -6.50 -2.87 -16.50
N PHE A 69 -6.19 -2.30 -17.67
CA PHE A 69 -7.19 -1.54 -18.43
C PHE A 69 -8.28 -2.42 -19.02
N ASP A 70 -7.97 -3.58 -19.60
CA ASP A 70 -9.00 -4.43 -20.21
C ASP A 70 -9.95 -5.03 -19.15
N LYS A 71 -9.42 -5.48 -18.01
CA LYS A 71 -10.23 -6.03 -16.93
C LYS A 71 -11.10 -4.96 -16.27
N LEU A 72 -10.54 -3.78 -15.99
CA LEU A 72 -11.25 -2.73 -15.26
C LEU A 72 -12.18 -1.89 -16.13
N ALA A 73 -11.94 -1.77 -17.44
CA ALA A 73 -12.81 -1.01 -18.35
C ALA A 73 -14.25 -1.56 -18.44
N LYS A 74 -14.43 -2.84 -18.12
CA LYS A 74 -15.75 -3.51 -18.11
C LYS A 74 -16.46 -3.36 -16.76
N ILE A 75 -15.78 -2.77 -15.78
CA ILE A 75 -16.29 -2.58 -14.43
C ILE A 75 -16.96 -1.21 -14.39
N GLY A 76 -18.24 -1.22 -14.05
CA GLY A 76 -19.04 0.01 -13.90
C GLY A 76 -18.52 0.88 -12.75
N PRO A 77 -19.25 1.94 -12.37
CA PRO A 77 -18.78 2.88 -11.35
C PRO A 77 -18.39 2.14 -10.06
N CYS A 78 -17.18 2.36 -9.58
CA CYS A 78 -16.67 1.74 -8.36
C CYS A 78 -16.14 2.78 -7.39
N VAL A 79 -16.08 2.43 -6.11
CA VAL A 79 -15.43 3.23 -5.07
C VAL A 79 -14.26 2.42 -4.53
N SER A 80 -13.09 3.06 -4.43
CA SER A 80 -11.90 2.42 -3.86
C SER A 80 -11.92 2.55 -2.34
N ILE A 81 -11.70 1.45 -1.63
CA ILE A 81 -11.63 1.40 -0.17
C ILE A 81 -10.20 1.06 0.25
N PHE A 82 -9.61 1.93 1.08
CA PHE A 82 -8.28 1.75 1.64
C PHE A 82 -8.34 1.66 3.17
N GLY A 83 -7.38 0.94 3.75
CA GLY A 83 -7.18 0.90 5.20
C GLY A 83 -6.20 -0.19 5.61
N SER A 84 -6.08 -0.40 6.91
CA SER A 84 -5.12 -1.33 7.48
C SER A 84 -5.34 -2.78 7.04
N ALA A 85 -4.27 -3.43 6.58
CA ALA A 85 -4.21 -4.89 6.38
C ALA A 85 -4.20 -5.68 7.70
N ARG A 86 -4.08 -5.00 8.85
CA ARG A 86 -3.89 -5.61 10.18
C ARG A 86 -5.16 -5.58 11.03
N THR A 87 -6.21 -4.90 10.58
CA THR A 87 -7.48 -4.81 11.31
C THR A 87 -8.15 -6.18 11.37
N LYS A 88 -8.54 -6.62 12.57
CA LYS A 88 -9.20 -7.91 12.77
C LYS A 88 -10.72 -7.82 12.52
N PRO A 89 -11.41 -8.94 12.16
CA PRO A 89 -12.85 -8.95 11.90
C PRO A 89 -13.75 -8.49 13.05
N ASP A 90 -13.30 -8.64 14.30
CA ASP A 90 -14.04 -8.19 15.49
C ASP A 90 -13.93 -6.68 15.73
N ASN A 91 -12.98 -6.01 15.08
CA ASN A 91 -12.75 -4.57 15.21
C ASN A 91 -13.93 -3.76 14.65
N PRO A 92 -14.35 -2.67 15.33
CA PRO A 92 -15.43 -1.80 14.85
C PRO A 92 -15.22 -1.25 13.43
N TYR A 93 -13.98 -0.90 13.05
CA TYR A 93 -13.69 -0.40 11.70
C TYR A 93 -13.84 -1.47 10.63
N TYR A 94 -13.60 -2.75 10.95
CA TYR A 94 -13.85 -3.84 10.01
C TYR A 94 -15.36 -3.91 9.68
N LYS A 95 -16.20 -4.00 10.71
CA LYS A 95 -17.66 -4.06 10.56
C LYS A 95 -18.23 -2.81 9.87
N MET A 96 -17.70 -1.65 10.22
CA MET A 96 -18.06 -0.39 9.56
C MET A 96 -17.71 -0.40 8.08
N THR A 97 -16.56 -0.99 7.70
CA THR A 97 -16.16 -1.14 6.31
C THR A 97 -17.08 -2.08 5.55
N GLU A 98 -17.46 -3.21 6.14
CA GLU A 98 -18.44 -4.13 5.55
C GLU A 98 -19.77 -3.41 5.27
N GLU A 99 -20.25 -2.62 6.24
CA GLU A 99 -21.49 -1.86 6.09
C GLU A 99 -21.39 -0.76 5.03
N ILE A 100 -20.26 -0.04 4.96
CA ILE A 100 -20.00 0.95 3.91
C ILE A 100 -20.03 0.29 2.54
N ALA A 101 -19.30 -0.80 2.35
CA ALA A 101 -19.26 -1.53 1.09
C ALA A 101 -20.65 -2.04 0.68
N ALA A 102 -21.41 -2.59 1.63
CA ALA A 102 -22.77 -3.05 1.37
C ALA A 102 -23.69 -1.91 0.92
N LYS A 103 -23.59 -0.73 1.56
CA LYS A 103 -24.36 0.47 1.16
C LYS A 103 -23.94 0.99 -0.21
N LEU A 104 -22.64 1.05 -0.50
CA LEU A 104 -22.13 1.43 -1.83
C LEU A 104 -22.73 0.54 -2.92
N VAL A 105 -22.76 -0.79 -2.72
CA VAL A 105 -23.38 -1.72 -3.66
C VAL A 105 -24.87 -1.45 -3.85
N ARG A 106 -25.62 -1.22 -2.77
CA ARG A 106 -27.05 -0.88 -2.86
C ARG A 106 -27.31 0.42 -3.62
N HIS A 107 -26.33 1.31 -3.67
CA HIS A 107 -26.39 2.58 -4.41
C HIS A 107 -25.84 2.45 -5.84
N GLY A 108 -25.50 1.23 -6.29
CA GLY A 108 -25.09 0.94 -7.66
C GLY A 108 -23.59 1.01 -7.92
N TYR A 109 -22.77 1.18 -6.88
CA TYR A 109 -21.30 1.19 -7.01
C TYR A 109 -20.71 -0.21 -6.79
N GLY A 110 -19.65 -0.55 -7.52
CA GLY A 110 -18.74 -1.62 -7.13
C GLY A 110 -17.73 -1.17 -6.07
N VAL A 111 -16.98 -2.12 -5.51
CA VAL A 111 -15.90 -1.84 -4.56
C VAL A 111 -14.57 -2.34 -5.12
N ILE A 112 -13.56 -1.47 -5.07
CA ILE A 112 -12.17 -1.80 -5.39
C ILE A 112 -11.36 -1.76 -4.09
N THR A 113 -10.57 -2.79 -3.83
CA THR A 113 -9.61 -2.79 -2.72
C THR A 113 -8.25 -3.31 -3.17
N GLY A 114 -7.28 -3.30 -2.25
CA GLY A 114 -5.99 -3.93 -2.48
C GLY A 114 -5.96 -5.46 -2.40
N GLY A 115 -7.10 -6.13 -2.17
CA GLY A 115 -7.25 -7.58 -2.17
C GLY A 115 -6.66 -8.33 -0.97
N GLY A 116 -5.92 -7.64 -0.10
CA GLY A 116 -5.33 -8.24 1.11
C GLY A 116 -6.34 -8.43 2.26
N PRO A 117 -5.84 -8.81 3.46
CA PRO A 117 -6.65 -8.99 4.66
C PRO A 117 -7.12 -7.66 5.28
N GLY A 118 -7.86 -7.75 6.39
CA GLY A 118 -8.26 -6.61 7.21
C GLY A 118 -9.30 -5.72 6.54
N ILE A 119 -9.09 -4.40 6.50
CA ILE A 119 -10.05 -3.47 5.90
C ILE A 119 -10.33 -3.80 4.42
N MET A 120 -9.29 -4.23 3.68
CA MET A 120 -9.45 -4.60 2.27
C MET A 120 -10.41 -5.78 2.13
N GLU A 121 -10.22 -6.82 2.94
CA GLU A 121 -11.14 -7.96 3.01
C GLU A 121 -12.56 -7.54 3.42
N ALA A 122 -12.70 -6.70 4.45
CA ALA A 122 -14.00 -6.19 4.89
C ALA A 122 -14.76 -5.47 3.77
N GLY A 123 -14.05 -4.65 2.98
CA GLY A 123 -14.62 -3.97 1.83
C GLY A 123 -15.06 -4.94 0.74
N ASN A 124 -14.23 -5.94 0.40
CA ASN A 124 -14.61 -6.97 -0.57
C ASN A 124 -15.78 -7.82 -0.07
N LYS A 125 -15.76 -8.22 1.20
CA LYS A 125 -16.81 -9.03 1.82
C LYS A 125 -18.16 -8.32 1.79
N GLY A 126 -18.22 -7.08 2.24
CA GLY A 126 -19.47 -6.31 2.23
C GLY A 126 -20.03 -6.12 0.82
N ALA A 127 -19.17 -5.98 -0.20
CA ALA A 127 -19.61 -5.89 -1.58
C ALA A 127 -20.11 -7.23 -2.14
N TYR A 128 -19.35 -8.29 -1.89
CA TYR A 128 -19.65 -9.66 -2.32
C TYR A 128 -20.96 -10.17 -1.73
N GLU A 129 -21.20 -9.96 -0.43
CA GLU A 129 -22.43 -10.38 0.25
C GLU A 129 -23.69 -9.65 -0.26
N GLN A 130 -23.53 -8.49 -0.91
CA GLN A 130 -24.62 -7.79 -1.58
C GLN A 130 -24.74 -8.13 -3.07
N GLY A 131 -23.95 -9.07 -3.60
CA GLY A 131 -23.93 -9.42 -5.01
C GLY A 131 -23.41 -8.30 -5.92
N GLY A 132 -22.67 -7.35 -5.36
CA GLY A 132 -22.03 -6.27 -6.10
C GLY A 132 -20.68 -6.68 -6.70
N LYS A 133 -20.09 -5.80 -7.50
CA LYS A 133 -18.76 -6.02 -8.08
C LYS A 133 -17.71 -5.88 -6.96
N SER A 134 -16.96 -6.94 -6.71
CA SER A 134 -15.89 -6.97 -5.71
C SER A 134 -14.53 -7.16 -6.40
N VAL A 135 -13.73 -6.11 -6.44
CA VAL A 135 -12.45 -6.06 -7.19
C VAL A 135 -11.27 -6.08 -6.24
N GLY A 136 -10.25 -6.86 -6.60
CA GLY A 136 -9.00 -6.97 -5.85
C GLY A 136 -7.80 -6.64 -6.73
N LEU A 137 -7.14 -5.52 -6.44
CA LEU A 137 -5.88 -5.14 -7.06
C LEU A 137 -4.75 -5.57 -6.12
N ASN A 138 -4.26 -6.79 -6.28
CA ASN A 138 -3.22 -7.37 -5.43
C ASN A 138 -1.83 -6.87 -5.86
N ILE A 139 -0.86 -6.93 -4.95
CA ILE A 139 0.54 -6.63 -5.24
C ILE A 139 1.40 -7.81 -4.79
N LYS A 140 2.34 -8.24 -5.62
CA LYS A 140 3.28 -9.29 -5.25
C LYS A 140 4.28 -8.75 -4.24
N LEU A 141 4.30 -9.36 -3.06
CA LEU A 141 5.24 -9.03 -1.99
C LEU A 141 6.16 -10.22 -1.71
N PRO A 142 7.36 -9.98 -1.14
CA PRO A 142 8.30 -11.04 -0.79
C PRO A 142 7.80 -11.97 0.32
N PHE A 143 6.73 -11.59 1.03
CA PHE A 143 6.01 -12.43 1.98
C PHE A 143 4.65 -12.79 1.41
N GLU A 144 4.18 -14.00 1.70
CA GLU A 144 2.96 -14.56 1.13
C GLU A 144 1.72 -13.78 1.60
N GLN A 145 1.17 -12.94 0.72
CA GLN A 145 -0.18 -12.40 0.86
C GLN A 145 -1.10 -13.19 -0.06
N HIS A 146 -2.04 -13.91 0.55
CA HIS A 146 -3.14 -14.52 -0.19
C HIS A 146 -4.21 -13.46 -0.44
N SER A 147 -4.72 -13.40 -1.67
CA SER A 147 -5.95 -12.66 -1.97
C SER A 147 -7.08 -13.16 -1.09
N ASN A 148 -7.90 -12.25 -0.57
CA ASN A 148 -9.06 -12.65 0.20
C ASN A 148 -10.12 -13.34 -0.69
N ILE A 149 -10.96 -14.17 -0.05
CA ILE A 149 -11.90 -15.06 -0.74
C ILE A 149 -13.15 -14.36 -1.30
N TYR A 150 -13.33 -13.07 -1.02
CA TYR A 150 -14.51 -12.29 -1.38
C TYR A 150 -14.32 -11.46 -2.66
N ILE A 151 -13.17 -11.61 -3.33
CA ILE A 151 -12.90 -10.97 -4.61
C ILE A 151 -13.53 -11.83 -5.71
N ASP A 152 -14.20 -11.20 -6.67
CA ASP A 152 -14.77 -11.94 -7.79
C ASP A 152 -13.64 -12.63 -8.59
N PRO A 153 -13.78 -13.90 -8.99
CA PRO A 153 -12.72 -14.64 -9.68
C PRO A 153 -12.19 -13.96 -10.95
N ASP A 154 -13.07 -13.25 -11.68
CA ASP A 154 -12.73 -12.51 -12.90
C ASP A 154 -12.19 -11.09 -12.64
N LYS A 155 -12.17 -10.62 -11.39
CA LYS A 155 -11.77 -9.25 -10.97
C LYS A 155 -10.63 -9.24 -9.95
N SER A 156 -9.89 -10.35 -9.85
CA SER A 156 -8.60 -10.41 -9.17
C SER A 156 -7.48 -10.13 -10.17
N ILE A 157 -6.69 -9.09 -9.90
CA ILE A 157 -5.54 -8.68 -10.73
C ILE A 157 -4.32 -8.66 -9.83
N ASN A 158 -3.21 -9.23 -10.28
CA ASN A 158 -1.94 -9.25 -9.55
C ASN A 158 -0.95 -8.34 -10.27
N PHE A 159 -0.43 -7.35 -9.55
CA PHE A 159 0.61 -6.45 -10.06
C PHE A 159 1.96 -6.82 -9.44
N ASP A 160 3.04 -6.66 -10.19
CA ASP A 160 4.40 -6.63 -9.66
C ASP A 160 4.87 -5.19 -9.40
N PHE A 161 4.29 -4.20 -10.09
CA PHE A 161 4.68 -2.80 -9.98
C PHE A 161 3.65 -1.94 -9.25
N PHE A 162 4.05 -1.36 -8.11
CA PHE A 162 3.18 -0.48 -7.30
C PHE A 162 2.58 0.67 -8.11
N PHE A 163 3.36 1.32 -8.97
CA PHE A 163 2.89 2.50 -9.71
C PHE A 163 1.82 2.14 -10.76
N VAL A 164 1.85 0.93 -11.34
CA VAL A 164 0.80 0.48 -12.27
C VAL A 164 -0.49 0.27 -11.50
N ARG A 165 -0.41 -0.43 -10.37
CA ARG A 165 -1.53 -0.66 -9.45
C ARG A 165 -2.19 0.64 -8.97
N LYS A 166 -1.38 1.62 -8.58
CA LYS A 166 -1.82 2.96 -8.15
C LYS A 166 -2.65 3.68 -9.22
N VAL A 167 -2.20 3.64 -10.48
CA VAL A 167 -2.97 4.19 -11.61
C VAL A 167 -4.35 3.55 -11.71
N MET A 168 -4.44 2.22 -11.50
CA MET A 168 -5.72 1.50 -11.56
C MET A 168 -6.69 1.91 -10.44
N PHE A 169 -6.18 2.15 -9.23
CA PHE A 169 -7.01 2.64 -8.12
C PHE A 169 -7.66 3.99 -8.39
N VAL A 170 -6.93 4.88 -9.06
CA VAL A 170 -7.39 6.25 -9.31
C VAL A 170 -8.27 6.31 -10.57
N LYS A 171 -7.87 5.66 -11.65
CA LYS A 171 -8.53 5.77 -12.95
C LYS A 171 -9.97 5.27 -12.96
N TYR A 172 -10.26 4.20 -12.21
CA TYR A 172 -11.56 3.51 -12.23
C TYR A 172 -12.42 3.79 -11.00
N ALA A 173 -11.92 4.61 -10.07
CA ALA A 173 -12.69 5.01 -8.90
C ALA A 173 -13.52 6.27 -9.16
N GLN A 174 -14.74 6.25 -8.63
CA GLN A 174 -15.63 7.39 -8.47
C GLN A 174 -15.41 8.08 -7.12
N GLY A 175 -14.67 7.47 -6.21
CA GLY A 175 -14.49 8.01 -4.88
C GLY A 175 -13.58 7.14 -4.06
N PHE A 176 -12.96 7.73 -3.04
CA PHE A 176 -12.14 7.02 -2.08
C PHE A 176 -12.84 7.02 -0.73
N ILE A 177 -12.97 5.84 -0.13
CA ILE A 177 -13.21 5.68 1.31
C ILE A 177 -11.90 5.26 1.95
N VAL A 178 -11.42 6.03 2.91
CA VAL A 178 -10.15 5.82 3.58
C VAL A 178 -10.44 5.55 5.05
N MET A 179 -10.39 4.27 5.40
CA MET A 179 -10.52 3.77 6.76
C MET A 179 -9.17 3.87 7.48
N PRO A 180 -9.14 3.79 8.83
CA PRO A 180 -7.89 3.79 9.58
C PRO A 180 -6.84 2.79 9.08
N GLY A 181 -5.62 3.27 8.86
CA GLY A 181 -4.61 2.53 8.12
C GLY A 181 -3.20 3.08 8.27
N GLY A 182 -2.20 2.26 7.96
CA GLY A 182 -0.79 2.63 8.11
C GLY A 182 -0.22 3.34 6.88
N MET A 183 1.09 3.17 6.66
CA MET A 183 1.84 3.84 5.58
C MET A 183 1.23 3.65 4.19
N GLY A 184 0.82 2.43 3.83
CA GLY A 184 0.20 2.19 2.51
C GLY A 184 -1.13 2.92 2.33
N THR A 185 -1.90 3.13 3.40
CA THR A 185 -3.15 3.91 3.34
C THR A 185 -2.87 5.41 3.18
N LEU A 186 -1.86 5.92 3.89
CA LEU A 186 -1.42 7.30 3.76
C LEU A 186 -0.83 7.59 2.37
N ASP A 187 -0.07 6.65 1.81
CA ASP A 187 0.49 6.74 0.47
C ASP A 187 -0.61 6.95 -0.59
N GLU A 188 -1.64 6.09 -0.59
CA GLU A 188 -2.78 6.24 -1.53
C GLU A 188 -3.59 7.52 -1.28
N LEU A 189 -3.77 7.92 -0.01
CA LEU A 189 -4.47 9.15 0.34
C LEU A 189 -3.75 10.39 -0.22
N PHE A 190 -2.46 10.54 0.08
CA PHE A 190 -1.69 11.72 -0.33
C PHE A 190 -1.41 11.73 -1.83
N GLU A 191 -1.29 10.58 -2.47
CA GLU A 191 -1.19 10.51 -3.93
C GLU A 191 -2.47 11.06 -4.57
N ALA A 192 -3.66 10.61 -4.15
CA ALA A 192 -4.92 11.10 -4.69
C ALA A 192 -5.10 12.61 -4.46
N LEU A 193 -4.78 13.10 -3.25
CA LEU A 193 -4.83 14.54 -2.95
C LEU A 193 -3.92 15.34 -3.87
N THR A 194 -2.67 14.89 -4.04
CA THR A 194 -1.69 15.55 -4.91
C THR A 194 -2.15 15.56 -6.36
N LEU A 195 -2.67 14.44 -6.88
CA LEU A 195 -3.16 14.35 -8.25
C LEU A 195 -4.35 15.28 -8.52
N ILE A 196 -5.27 15.43 -7.55
CA ILE A 196 -6.41 16.35 -7.66
C ILE A 196 -5.94 17.80 -7.55
N GLN A 197 -5.11 18.12 -6.55
CA GLN A 197 -4.56 19.46 -6.31
C GLN A 197 -3.82 19.98 -7.55
N THR A 198 -3.00 19.13 -8.17
CA THR A 198 -2.23 19.45 -9.38
C THR A 198 -3.02 19.35 -10.68
N ARG A 199 -4.33 19.03 -10.60
CA ARG A 199 -5.25 18.87 -11.74
C ARG A 199 -4.79 17.82 -12.76
N LYS A 200 -4.01 16.84 -12.33
CA LYS A 200 -3.64 15.68 -13.16
C LYS A 200 -4.79 14.71 -13.36
N ILE A 201 -5.75 14.73 -12.44
CA ILE A 201 -7.03 14.03 -12.55
C ILE A 201 -8.19 14.96 -12.21
N ALA A 202 -9.40 14.57 -12.63
CA ALA A 202 -10.63 15.23 -12.20
C ALA A 202 -10.85 15.02 -10.70
N ARG A 203 -11.49 16.00 -10.06
CA ARG A 203 -11.87 15.89 -8.66
C ARG A 203 -12.91 14.78 -8.49
N PHE A 204 -12.72 13.97 -7.45
CA PHE A 204 -13.70 13.02 -6.93
C PHE A 204 -13.70 13.11 -5.39
N PRO A 205 -14.74 12.61 -4.71
CA PRO A 205 -14.84 12.68 -3.25
C PRO A 205 -13.83 11.75 -2.55
N ILE A 206 -13.05 12.30 -1.62
CA ILE A 206 -12.18 11.55 -0.72
C ILE A 206 -12.76 11.66 0.70
N VAL A 207 -13.11 10.51 1.27
CA VAL A 207 -13.79 10.40 2.56
C VAL A 207 -12.90 9.67 3.56
N LEU A 208 -12.47 10.36 4.61
CA LEU A 208 -11.80 9.75 5.76
C LEU A 208 -12.85 9.31 6.78
N VAL A 209 -12.78 8.06 7.20
CA VAL A 209 -13.73 7.49 8.18
C VAL A 209 -13.07 7.33 9.54
N GLY A 210 -13.74 7.77 10.60
CA GLY A 210 -13.28 7.70 11.98
C GLY A 210 -12.48 8.95 12.38
N ARG A 211 -13.19 10.03 12.73
CA ARG A 211 -12.62 11.33 13.07
C ARG A 211 -11.52 11.24 14.11
N THR A 212 -11.74 10.47 15.18
CA THR A 212 -10.76 10.29 16.27
C THR A 212 -9.41 9.78 15.76
N TYR A 213 -9.39 8.93 14.72
CA TYR A 213 -8.15 8.42 14.15
C TYR A 213 -7.42 9.48 13.32
N TRP A 214 -8.16 10.27 12.53
CA TRP A 214 -7.59 11.23 11.58
C TRP A 214 -7.29 12.60 12.17
N GLN A 215 -7.86 12.94 13.33
CA GLN A 215 -7.84 14.29 13.88
C GLN A 215 -6.42 14.84 14.00
N GLY A 216 -5.48 14.10 14.60
CA GLY A 216 -4.11 14.58 14.77
C GLY A 216 -3.37 14.87 13.46
N LEU A 217 -3.63 14.10 12.40
CA LEU A 217 -3.05 14.37 11.08
C LEU A 217 -3.65 15.64 10.47
N ILE A 218 -4.97 15.78 10.57
CA ILE A 218 -5.71 16.91 9.99
C ILE A 218 -5.39 18.22 10.73
N ASP A 219 -5.22 18.17 12.04
CA ASP A 219 -4.77 19.30 12.86
C ASP A 219 -3.37 19.73 12.41
N TRP A 220 -2.43 18.80 12.25
CA TRP A 220 -1.10 19.14 11.76
C TRP A 220 -1.11 19.75 10.35
N ILE A 221 -1.90 19.20 9.42
CA ILE A 221 -2.07 19.77 8.08
C ILE A 221 -2.65 21.19 8.16
N THR A 222 -3.64 21.40 9.02
CA THR A 222 -4.34 22.70 9.13
C THR A 222 -3.47 23.75 9.82
N GLU A 223 -2.90 23.41 10.96
CA GLU A 223 -2.19 24.36 11.82
C GLU A 223 -0.76 24.62 11.33
N VAL A 224 -0.04 23.57 10.94
CA VAL A 224 1.38 23.67 10.56
C VAL A 224 1.51 23.85 9.06
N MET A 225 1.06 22.88 8.27
CA MET A 225 1.29 22.90 6.81
C MET A 225 0.58 24.08 6.12
N LEU A 226 -0.68 24.36 6.49
CA LEU A 226 -1.45 25.48 5.95
C LEU A 226 -1.21 26.78 6.73
N GLY A 227 -1.37 26.73 8.06
CA GLY A 227 -1.40 27.92 8.92
C GLY A 227 -0.05 28.60 9.12
N GLN A 228 0.99 27.83 9.44
CA GLN A 228 2.32 28.37 9.77
C GLN A 228 3.24 28.42 8.54
N GLU A 229 3.33 27.31 7.79
CA GLU A 229 4.31 27.13 6.73
C GLU A 229 3.77 27.50 5.33
N HIS A 230 2.45 27.64 5.18
CA HIS A 230 1.79 28.01 3.92
C HIS A 230 2.15 27.12 2.72
N ASN A 231 2.35 25.82 2.96
CA ASN A 231 2.74 24.84 1.95
C ASN A 231 1.55 24.33 1.09
N ILE A 232 0.31 24.64 1.47
CA ILE A 232 -0.91 24.29 0.73
C ILE A 232 -1.90 25.48 0.72
N ASN A 233 -2.90 25.42 -0.16
CA ASN A 233 -3.95 26.44 -0.23
C ASN A 233 -5.13 26.09 0.68
N PRO A 234 -5.88 27.08 1.20
CA PRO A 234 -7.10 26.83 1.98
C PRO A 234 -8.14 25.95 1.24
N GLU A 235 -8.18 26.03 -0.09
CA GLU A 235 -9.09 25.24 -0.93
C GLU A 235 -8.75 23.75 -0.95
N ASP A 236 -7.49 23.38 -0.68
CA ASP A 236 -7.03 21.98 -0.67
C ASP A 236 -7.67 21.20 0.48
N MET A 237 -8.00 21.89 1.59
CA MET A 237 -8.73 21.30 2.71
C MET A 237 -10.15 20.87 2.34
N LYS A 238 -10.73 21.44 1.28
CA LYS A 238 -12.07 21.06 0.80
C LYS A 238 -12.05 19.75 0.02
N LEU A 239 -10.88 19.20 -0.28
CA LEU A 239 -10.75 17.91 -0.98
C LEU A 239 -11.14 16.72 -0.09
N ILE A 240 -11.06 16.89 1.23
CA ILE A 240 -11.28 15.84 2.22
C ILE A 240 -12.61 16.05 2.94
N SER A 241 -13.38 14.98 3.10
CA SER A 241 -14.51 14.92 4.03
C SER A 241 -14.21 13.93 5.15
N ILE A 242 -14.51 14.28 6.40
CA ILE A 242 -14.29 13.40 7.56
C ILE A 242 -15.65 13.04 8.15
N VAL A 243 -15.92 11.75 8.27
CA VAL A 243 -17.20 11.20 8.73
C VAL A 243 -17.00 10.08 9.76
N ASP A 244 -18.05 9.76 10.50
CA ASP A 244 -18.00 8.76 11.57
C ASP A 244 -18.98 7.60 11.36
N THR A 245 -19.83 7.66 10.32
CA THR A 245 -20.84 6.63 10.05
C THR A 245 -20.80 6.11 8.62
N PRO A 246 -21.21 4.85 8.38
CA PRO A 246 -21.35 4.32 7.03
C PRO A 246 -22.29 5.11 6.13
N THR A 247 -23.39 5.59 6.69
CA THR A 247 -24.39 6.37 5.95
C THR A 247 -23.81 7.71 5.50
N ASP A 248 -23.08 8.41 6.37
CA ASP A 248 -22.46 9.68 6.00
C ASP A 248 -21.37 9.50 4.95
N ALA A 249 -20.61 8.39 5.02
CA ALA A 249 -19.58 8.08 4.03
C ALA A 249 -20.16 7.95 2.61
N VAL A 250 -21.23 7.15 2.46
CA VAL A 250 -21.91 6.95 1.17
C VAL A 250 -22.59 8.24 0.71
N LYS A 251 -23.20 8.98 1.65
CA LYS A 251 -23.86 10.26 1.37
C LYS A 251 -22.91 11.28 0.74
N VAL A 252 -21.65 11.37 1.20
CA VAL A 252 -20.66 12.27 0.59
C VAL A 252 -20.41 11.93 -0.88
N ILE A 253 -20.32 10.63 -1.21
CA ILE A 253 -20.15 10.17 -2.59
C ILE A 253 -21.36 10.57 -3.45
N ASP A 254 -22.57 10.27 -2.99
CA ASP A 254 -23.80 10.56 -3.73
C ASP A 254 -24.07 12.05 -3.88
N GLU A 255 -23.82 12.85 -2.84
CA GLU A 255 -23.97 14.30 -2.91
C GLU A 255 -22.98 14.93 -3.89
N PHE A 256 -21.77 14.38 -4.00
CA PHE A 256 -20.84 14.82 -5.02
C PHE A 256 -21.43 14.57 -6.40
N TYR A 257 -21.81 13.34 -6.72
CA TYR A 257 -22.27 12.99 -8.06
C TYR A 257 -23.63 13.56 -8.43
N SER A 258 -24.57 13.68 -7.50
CA SER A 258 -25.86 14.33 -7.76
C SER A 258 -25.69 15.78 -8.23
N ARG A 259 -24.74 16.53 -7.67
CA ARG A 259 -24.45 17.92 -8.10
C ARG A 259 -23.91 18.02 -9.53
N TYR A 260 -23.25 16.97 -10.02
CA TYR A 260 -22.63 16.95 -11.35
C TYR A 260 -23.46 16.20 -12.41
N LEU A 261 -24.20 15.17 -12.02
CA LEU A 261 -25.11 14.40 -12.87
C LEU A 261 -26.46 15.12 -13.09
N LEU A 262 -26.84 16.05 -12.21
CA LEU A 262 -28.00 16.92 -12.38
C LEU A 262 -27.74 18.17 -13.23
N LYS A 263 -26.55 18.35 -13.84
CA LYS A 263 -26.42 19.36 -14.89
C LYS A 263 -27.13 18.82 -16.13
N PRO A 264 -28.26 19.42 -16.54
CA PRO A 264 -28.82 19.10 -17.84
C PRO A 264 -27.78 19.56 -18.86
N ASN A 265 -27.28 18.62 -19.67
CA ASN A 265 -26.71 18.99 -20.96
C ASN A 265 -27.88 19.46 -21.83
N PHE A 266 -28.22 20.74 -21.73
CA PHE A 266 -28.92 21.47 -22.77
C PHE A 266 -28.04 22.63 -23.21
#